data_AF-A0A7X3ZM33-F1
#
_entry.id   AF-A0A7X3ZM33-F1
#
_cell.length_a   1.000
_cell.length_b   1.000
_cell.length_c   1.000
_cell.angle_alpha   90.00
_cell.angle_beta   90.00
_cell.angle_gamma   90.00
#
_symmetry.space_group_name_H-M   'P 1'
#
loop_
_entity.id
_entity.type
_entity.pdbx_description
1 polymer ?
#
loop_
_entity_poly.entity_id
_entity_poly.type
_entity_poly.pdbx_seq_one_letter_code
_entity_poly.pdbx_strand_id
1 'polypeptide(L)'
;MNIRADDFVLEIGSGHNPNVRSDVLCDKFIDDDEQRGGMIVKDRPMVEADGQFLPFADGAFDYVICLHVLEHVEDADLLLSEMMRVASRGYIETPSEIGERIYGWHYHNWVVNLIKGRLVLKENEKKAEFGQLFHTLAAQDKYWRKFHIMHHNLFLVQYEWEEKIDYEILDPEKSTLDLTSPQTIEDLLASKASNQIHDEFLLTLKSAVPRSIVSRAKSLLAKSRSRPTKTLKEILVCPKCKGGVRWKDENILCNICEGIYPIVD
;
A
#
# COMPACT_ATOMS: atom_id res chain seq x y z
N MET A 1 -6.40 6.87 -7.10
CA MET A 1 -7.38 6.48 -6.07
C MET A 1 -8.74 7.07 -6.38
N ASN A 2 -9.62 6.28 -7.00
CA ASN A 2 -10.99 6.67 -7.35
C ASN A 2 -11.99 6.28 -6.25
N ILE A 3 -11.75 6.77 -5.02
CA ILE A 3 -12.56 6.44 -3.84
C ILE A 3 -13.80 7.34 -3.78
N ARG A 4 -14.99 6.75 -3.81
CA ARG A 4 -16.28 7.46 -3.72
C ARG A 4 -16.52 7.95 -2.29
N ALA A 5 -17.45 8.87 -2.10
CA ALA A 5 -17.67 9.52 -0.79
C ALA A 5 -18.20 8.54 0.27
N ASP A 6 -19.00 7.57 -0.17
CA ASP A 6 -19.71 6.56 0.61
C ASP A 6 -19.00 5.21 0.68
N ASP A 7 -17.91 5.01 -0.07
CA ASP A 7 -17.10 3.79 -0.02
C ASP A 7 -16.60 3.52 1.41
N PHE A 8 -16.77 2.29 1.87
CA PHE A 8 -16.13 1.75 3.07
C PHE A 8 -14.75 1.18 2.74
N VAL A 9 -13.71 1.79 3.30
CA VAL A 9 -12.34 1.62 2.83
C VAL A 9 -11.46 0.87 3.83
N LEU A 10 -10.82 -0.20 3.35
CA LEU A 10 -9.71 -0.89 4.03
C LEU A 10 -8.37 -0.29 3.57
N GLU A 11 -7.45 -0.05 4.50
CA GLU A 11 -6.04 0.21 4.19
C GLU A 11 -5.16 -0.88 4.77
N ILE A 12 -4.45 -1.59 3.90
CA ILE A 12 -3.49 -2.64 4.22
C ILE A 12 -2.10 -1.98 4.32
N GLY A 13 -1.36 -2.26 5.39
CA GLY A 13 -0.06 -1.62 5.66
C GLY A 13 -0.20 -0.16 6.06
N SER A 14 -1.23 0.17 6.84
CA SER A 14 -1.59 1.54 7.22
C SER A 14 -0.46 2.35 7.88
N GLY A 15 0.45 1.66 8.58
CA GLY A 15 1.67 2.22 9.14
C GLY A 15 1.47 3.51 9.94
N HIS A 16 2.39 4.46 9.72
CA HIS A 16 2.51 5.68 10.52
C HIS A 16 1.80 6.90 9.92
N ASN A 17 1.18 6.75 8.75
CA ASN A 17 0.56 7.85 8.01
C ASN A 17 -0.63 7.37 7.17
N PRO A 18 -1.63 6.73 7.80
CA PRO A 18 -2.77 6.18 7.08
C PRO A 18 -3.46 7.24 6.23
N ASN A 19 -4.05 6.79 5.12
CA ASN A 19 -4.86 7.64 4.29
C ASN A 19 -6.08 8.16 5.08
N VAL A 20 -6.41 9.44 4.90
CA VAL A 20 -7.60 10.06 5.52
C VAL A 20 -8.89 9.40 5.03
N ARG A 21 -8.85 8.75 3.86
CA ARG A 21 -9.97 8.04 3.26
C ARG A 21 -10.25 6.66 3.86
N SER A 22 -9.31 6.07 4.60
CA SER A 22 -9.45 4.75 5.20
C SER A 22 -10.41 4.76 6.39
N ASP A 23 -11.30 3.78 6.47
CA ASP A 23 -12.24 3.61 7.57
C ASP A 23 -11.76 2.52 8.55
N VAL A 24 -11.14 1.46 8.03
CA VAL A 24 -10.50 0.38 8.80
C VAL A 24 -9.03 0.28 8.40
N LEU A 25 -8.17 0.18 9.40
CA LEU A 25 -6.72 -0.01 9.22
C LEU A 25 -6.35 -1.47 9.46
N CYS A 26 -5.46 -2.00 8.63
CA CYS A 26 -4.89 -3.32 8.80
C CYS A 26 -3.37 -3.22 8.66
N ASP A 27 -2.64 -3.83 9.59
CA ASP A 27 -1.19 -3.87 9.55
C ASP A 27 -0.69 -5.17 10.18
N LYS A 28 0.40 -5.73 9.69
CA LYS A 28 0.97 -6.98 10.21
C LYS A 28 1.75 -6.75 11.49
N PHE A 29 2.34 -5.56 11.64
CA PHE A 29 3.27 -5.28 12.72
C PHE A 29 2.90 -3.98 13.44
N ILE A 30 2.32 -4.11 14.63
CA ILE A 30 2.00 -2.95 15.46
C ILE A 30 3.29 -2.33 16.02
N ASP A 31 4.13 -3.15 16.65
CA ASP A 31 5.27 -2.68 17.44
C ASP A 31 6.60 -2.61 16.66
N ASP A 32 6.73 -3.34 15.55
CA ASP A 32 7.91 -3.32 14.69
C ASP A 32 7.79 -2.22 13.62
N ASP A 33 8.82 -1.36 13.54
CA ASP A 33 8.92 -0.27 12.57
C ASP A 33 10.14 -0.37 11.64
N GLU A 34 10.85 -1.51 11.58
CA GLU A 34 12.02 -1.68 10.71
C GLU A 34 11.71 -1.39 9.23
N GLN A 35 10.48 -1.69 8.83
CA GLN A 35 9.96 -1.50 7.47
C GLN A 35 9.08 -0.25 7.34
N ARG A 36 9.12 0.65 8.35
CA ARG A 36 8.18 1.78 8.49
C ARG A 36 8.91 3.06 8.89
N GLY A 37 8.47 4.20 8.36
CA GLY A 37 9.07 5.51 8.66
C GLY A 37 8.75 6.11 10.06
N GLY A 38 8.12 5.37 10.97
CA GLY A 38 7.71 5.84 12.30
C GLY A 38 6.70 4.93 13.00
N MET A 39 6.18 5.34 14.16
CA MET A 39 5.21 4.54 14.93
C MET A 39 3.84 4.42 14.26
N ILE A 40 3.16 3.31 14.50
CA ILE A 40 1.82 3.04 13.96
C ILE A 40 0.75 4.02 14.46
N VAL A 41 -0.24 4.32 13.61
CA VAL A 41 -1.38 5.18 13.95
C VAL A 41 -2.64 4.34 14.17
N LYS A 42 -3.17 4.35 15.40
CA LYS A 42 -4.36 3.57 15.83
C LYS A 42 -5.60 4.44 16.06
N ASP A 43 -5.85 5.41 15.18
CA ASP A 43 -6.81 6.50 15.42
C ASP A 43 -8.26 6.22 14.98
N ARG A 44 -8.48 5.03 14.40
CA ARG A 44 -9.76 4.47 13.94
C ARG A 44 -9.69 2.93 14.06
N PRO A 45 -10.77 2.18 13.79
CA PRO A 45 -10.78 0.73 13.91
C PRO A 45 -9.57 0.11 13.20
N MET A 46 -8.85 -0.73 13.93
CA MET A 46 -7.62 -1.33 13.45
C MET A 46 -7.61 -2.82 13.76
N VAL A 47 -7.03 -3.61 12.86
CA VAL A 47 -6.82 -5.04 13.00
C VAL A 47 -5.36 -5.36 12.73
N GLU A 48 -4.73 -6.08 13.66
CA GLU A 48 -3.40 -6.66 13.42
C GLU A 48 -3.55 -7.95 12.62
N ALA A 49 -3.10 -7.96 11.37
CA ALA A 49 -3.15 -9.13 10.51
C ALA A 49 -2.19 -9.03 9.32
N ASP A 50 -1.74 -10.20 8.86
CA ASP A 50 -1.04 -10.34 7.60
C ASP A 50 -2.02 -10.12 6.42
N GLY A 51 -1.65 -9.28 5.46
CA GLY A 51 -2.43 -9.02 4.25
C GLY A 51 -2.67 -10.27 3.39
N GLN A 52 -1.84 -11.30 3.55
CA GLN A 52 -2.01 -12.61 2.91
C GLN A 52 -3.11 -13.47 3.58
N PHE A 53 -3.58 -13.08 4.76
CA PHE A 53 -4.59 -13.81 5.53
C PHE A 53 -5.59 -12.85 6.19
N LEU A 54 -6.18 -11.95 5.41
CA LEU A 54 -7.08 -10.92 5.92
C LEU A 54 -8.27 -11.53 6.71
N PRO A 55 -8.52 -11.08 7.94
CA PRO A 55 -9.62 -11.57 8.78
C PRO A 55 -10.95 -10.87 8.46
N PHE A 56 -11.19 -10.49 7.21
CA PHE A 56 -12.41 -9.81 6.79
C PHE A 56 -13.26 -10.72 5.90
N ALA A 57 -14.58 -10.63 6.03
CA ALA A 57 -15.54 -11.35 5.19
C ALA A 57 -15.40 -10.97 3.71
N ASP A 58 -15.86 -11.84 2.83
CA ASP A 58 -15.90 -11.57 1.39
C ASP A 58 -16.75 -10.33 1.09
N GLY A 59 -16.27 -9.43 0.24
CA GLY A 59 -16.96 -8.18 -0.10
C GLY A 59 -17.25 -7.27 1.11
N ALA A 60 -16.48 -7.39 2.20
CA ALA A 60 -16.65 -6.55 3.39
C ALA A 60 -16.48 -5.06 3.08
N PHE A 61 -15.61 -4.71 2.13
CA PHE A 61 -15.25 -3.35 1.78
C PHE A 61 -15.63 -3.01 0.34
N ASP A 62 -15.83 -1.72 0.09
CA ASP A 62 -16.08 -1.20 -1.25
C ASP A 62 -14.77 -0.85 -1.97
N TYR A 63 -13.69 -0.65 -1.20
CA TYR A 63 -12.39 -0.23 -1.73
C TYR A 63 -11.21 -0.67 -0.82
N VAL A 64 -10.10 -1.10 -1.43
CA VAL A 64 -8.83 -1.38 -0.74
C VAL A 64 -7.75 -0.40 -1.16
N ILE A 65 -7.03 0.16 -0.18
CA ILE A 65 -5.78 0.88 -0.36
C ILE A 65 -4.63 -0.05 0.07
N CYS A 66 -3.65 -0.23 -0.81
CA CYS A 66 -2.45 -1.02 -0.55
C CYS A 66 -1.22 -0.22 -1.02
N LEU A 67 -0.55 0.46 -0.10
CA LEU A 67 0.60 1.32 -0.41
C LEU A 67 1.84 0.71 0.23
N HIS A 68 2.84 0.41 -0.57
CA HIS A 68 4.12 -0.11 -0.10
C HIS A 68 4.00 -1.39 0.75
N VAL A 69 3.25 -2.38 0.26
CA VAL A 69 3.05 -3.68 0.93
C VAL A 69 3.31 -4.85 -0.02
N LEU A 70 2.83 -4.77 -1.26
CA LEU A 70 2.95 -5.86 -2.23
C LEU A 70 4.40 -6.25 -2.50
N GLU A 71 5.34 -5.30 -2.42
CA GLU A 71 6.76 -5.57 -2.56
C GLU A 71 7.36 -6.35 -1.38
N HIS A 72 6.70 -6.37 -0.22
CA HIS A 72 7.21 -7.00 1.01
C HIS A 72 6.68 -8.42 1.25
N VAL A 73 5.57 -8.82 0.62
CA VAL A 73 4.93 -10.10 0.94
C VAL A 73 5.77 -11.29 0.50
N GLU A 74 5.55 -12.42 1.17
CA GLU A 74 6.16 -13.71 0.80
C GLU A 74 5.49 -14.26 -0.45
N ASP A 75 4.16 -14.21 -0.50
CA ASP A 75 3.33 -14.69 -1.60
C ASP A 75 2.46 -13.55 -2.14
N ALA A 76 2.85 -13.02 -3.31
CA ALA A 76 2.12 -11.97 -3.99
C ALA A 76 0.75 -12.43 -4.50
N ASP A 77 0.65 -13.67 -5.01
CA ASP A 77 -0.62 -14.24 -5.48
C ASP A 77 -1.67 -14.25 -4.35
N LEU A 78 -1.23 -14.62 -3.16
CA LEU A 78 -2.10 -14.71 -1.99
C LEU A 78 -2.59 -13.34 -1.51
N LEU A 79 -1.72 -12.32 -1.42
CA LEU A 79 -2.14 -10.96 -1.08
C LEU A 79 -3.13 -10.41 -2.12
N LEU A 80 -2.82 -10.53 -3.41
CA LEU A 80 -3.70 -10.03 -4.49
C LEU A 80 -5.06 -10.74 -4.47
N SER A 81 -5.07 -12.04 -4.20
CA SER A 81 -6.29 -12.82 -4.04
C SER A 81 -7.13 -12.37 -2.84
N GLU A 82 -6.51 -12.14 -1.68
CA GLU A 82 -7.20 -11.63 -0.50
C GLU A 82 -7.77 -10.22 -0.74
N MET A 83 -7.05 -9.34 -1.44
CA MET A 83 -7.53 -8.01 -1.82
C MET A 83 -8.80 -8.08 -2.68
N MET A 84 -8.80 -8.93 -3.72
CA MET A 84 -9.98 -9.14 -4.58
C MET A 84 -11.12 -9.85 -3.83
N ARG A 85 -10.82 -10.66 -2.82
CA ARG A 85 -11.85 -11.32 -2.00
C ARG A 85 -12.62 -10.33 -1.13
N VAL A 86 -11.91 -9.39 -0.50
CA VAL A 86 -12.52 -8.48 0.49
C VAL A 86 -13.17 -7.23 -0.14
N ALA A 87 -12.83 -6.89 -1.39
CA ALA A 87 -13.40 -5.75 -2.11
C ALA A 87 -13.39 -5.97 -3.64
N SER A 88 -14.26 -5.25 -4.35
CA SER A 88 -14.27 -5.26 -5.82
C SER A 88 -13.46 -4.14 -6.47
N ARG A 89 -12.94 -3.18 -5.70
CA ARG A 89 -12.11 -2.08 -6.23
C ARG A 89 -10.94 -1.80 -5.31
N GLY A 90 -9.90 -1.20 -5.86
CA GLY A 90 -8.81 -0.74 -5.04
C GLY A 90 -7.69 -0.05 -5.79
N TYR A 91 -6.64 0.25 -5.02
CA TYR A 91 -5.43 0.89 -5.49
C TYR A 91 -4.21 0.25 -4.86
N ILE A 92 -3.23 -0.05 -5.71
CA ILE A 92 -1.92 -0.58 -5.36
C ILE A 92 -0.87 0.46 -5.72
N GLU A 93 0.05 0.72 -4.81
CA GLU A 93 1.26 1.49 -5.07
C GLU A 93 2.47 0.76 -4.52
N THR A 94 3.51 0.65 -5.35
CA THR A 94 4.80 0.06 -4.98
C THR A 94 5.90 0.91 -5.56
N PRO A 95 7.16 0.74 -5.13
CA PRO A 95 8.28 1.20 -5.91
C PRO A 95 8.27 0.53 -7.29
N SER A 96 8.70 1.30 -8.28
CA SER A 96 8.97 0.81 -9.64
C SER A 96 10.32 0.11 -9.72
N GLU A 97 10.55 -0.63 -10.80
CA GLU A 97 11.86 -1.23 -11.08
C GLU A 97 13.02 -0.22 -11.10
N ILE A 98 12.78 1.02 -11.55
CA ILE A 98 13.79 2.09 -11.49
C ILE A 98 14.10 2.44 -10.03
N GLY A 99 13.06 2.61 -9.21
CA GLY A 99 13.21 2.86 -7.78
C GLY A 99 14.00 1.76 -7.08
N GLU A 100 13.63 0.50 -7.33
CA GLU A 100 14.29 -0.69 -6.78
C GLU A 100 15.78 -0.73 -7.12
N ARG A 101 16.17 -0.44 -8.37
CA ARG A 101 17.58 -0.44 -8.78
C ARG A 101 18.40 0.71 -8.19
N ILE A 102 17.76 1.87 -8.00
CA ILE A 102 18.42 3.07 -7.47
C ILE A 102 18.64 2.95 -5.96
N TYR A 103 17.62 2.49 -5.23
CA TYR A 103 17.62 2.43 -3.77
C TYR A 103 18.08 1.09 -3.20
N GLY A 104 17.78 -0.03 -3.87
CA GLY A 104 18.26 -1.35 -3.49
C GLY A 104 17.74 -1.82 -2.13
N TRP A 105 16.43 -1.74 -1.90
CA TRP A 105 15.83 -2.16 -0.64
C TRP A 105 15.95 -3.68 -0.45
N HIS A 106 16.85 -4.09 0.45
CA HIS A 106 17.17 -5.50 0.72
C HIS A 106 16.00 -6.34 1.26
N TYR A 107 14.93 -5.68 1.74
CA TYR A 107 13.75 -6.30 2.32
C TYR A 107 12.55 -6.36 1.35
N HIS A 108 12.64 -5.78 0.15
CA HIS A 108 11.62 -5.97 -0.89
C HIS A 108 11.86 -7.30 -1.60
N ASN A 109 10.86 -8.18 -1.58
CA ASN A 109 10.87 -9.48 -2.23
C ASN A 109 10.46 -9.39 -3.70
N TRP A 110 9.68 -8.37 -4.08
CA TRP A 110 9.15 -8.21 -5.44
C TRP A 110 9.58 -6.91 -6.10
N VAL A 111 9.86 -7.00 -7.40
CA VAL A 111 9.87 -5.84 -8.30
C VAL A 111 8.56 -5.86 -9.07
N VAL A 112 7.87 -4.72 -9.08
CA VAL A 112 6.58 -4.58 -9.76
C VAL A 112 6.70 -3.56 -10.88
N ASN A 113 6.13 -3.88 -12.04
CA ASN A 113 6.01 -2.99 -13.19
C ASN A 113 4.55 -2.92 -13.66
N LEU A 114 4.20 -1.85 -14.37
CA LEU A 114 2.91 -1.71 -15.05
C LEU A 114 3.13 -1.63 -16.55
N ILE A 115 2.80 -2.71 -17.27
CA ILE A 115 3.06 -2.85 -18.70
C ILE A 115 1.73 -3.01 -19.42
N LYS A 116 1.39 -2.05 -20.28
CA LYS A 116 0.12 -2.04 -21.04
C LYS A 116 -1.12 -2.23 -20.15
N GLY A 117 -1.09 -1.68 -18.93
CA GLY A 117 -2.20 -1.75 -17.97
C GLY A 117 -2.24 -3.03 -17.12
N ARG A 118 -1.26 -3.93 -17.25
CA ARG A 118 -1.14 -5.16 -16.47
C ARG A 118 0.02 -5.07 -15.48
N LEU A 119 -0.19 -5.51 -14.24
CA LEU A 119 0.89 -5.65 -13.28
C LEU A 119 1.81 -6.82 -13.67
N VAL A 120 3.10 -6.57 -13.69
CA VAL A 120 4.12 -7.58 -14.00
C VAL A 120 5.06 -7.65 -12.82
N LEU A 121 5.02 -8.77 -12.11
CA LEU A 121 5.79 -9.01 -10.90
C LEU A 121 6.93 -9.98 -11.20
N LYS A 122 8.05 -9.79 -10.50
CA LYS A 122 9.16 -10.74 -10.47
C LYS A 122 9.84 -10.68 -9.11
N GLU A 123 10.53 -11.76 -8.76
CA GLU A 123 11.38 -11.76 -7.57
C GLU A 123 12.49 -10.70 -7.69
N ASN A 124 12.76 -10.02 -6.58
CA ASN A 124 13.78 -9.00 -6.51
C ASN A 124 15.14 -9.63 -6.19
N GLU A 125 16.13 -9.36 -7.05
CA GLU A 125 17.52 -9.77 -6.84
C GLU A 125 18.20 -8.99 -5.71
N LYS A 126 17.56 -7.94 -5.17
CA LYS A 126 18.02 -7.14 -4.02
C LYS A 126 19.40 -6.51 -4.25
N LYS A 127 19.69 -6.12 -5.48
CA LYS A 127 20.93 -5.41 -5.86
C LYS A 127 20.88 -3.96 -5.37
N ALA A 128 21.91 -3.54 -4.64
CA ALA A 128 21.96 -2.23 -3.99
C ALA A 128 23.22 -1.42 -4.32
N GLU A 129 23.73 -1.52 -5.55
CA GLU A 129 24.99 -0.93 -5.98
C GLU A 129 25.07 0.59 -5.71
N PHE A 130 23.94 1.30 -5.81
CA PHE A 130 23.85 2.75 -5.57
C PHE A 130 23.03 3.14 -4.34
N GLY A 131 22.54 2.15 -3.58
CA GLY A 131 21.50 2.37 -2.56
C GLY A 131 21.88 3.41 -1.52
N GLN A 132 23.07 3.28 -0.91
CA GLN A 132 23.55 4.20 0.12
C GLN A 132 23.63 5.66 -0.37
N LEU A 133 24.05 5.87 -1.62
CA LEU A 133 24.15 7.20 -2.22
C LEU A 133 22.77 7.84 -2.33
N PHE A 134 21.81 7.14 -2.94
CA PHE A 134 20.47 7.69 -3.19
C PHE A 134 19.61 7.76 -1.93
N HIS A 135 19.80 6.88 -0.94
CA HIS A 135 19.21 7.07 0.38
C HIS A 135 19.72 8.35 1.06
N THR A 136 21.03 8.61 0.96
CA THR A 136 21.62 9.84 1.51
C THR A 136 21.07 11.09 0.81
N LEU A 137 20.97 11.06 -0.52
CA LEU A 137 20.37 12.15 -1.29
C LEU A 137 18.87 12.35 -0.95
N ALA A 138 18.11 11.27 -0.79
CA ALA A 138 16.70 11.35 -0.39
C ALA A 138 16.50 12.00 0.98
N ALA A 139 17.41 11.73 1.92
CA ALA A 139 17.36 12.30 3.26
C ALA A 139 17.82 13.76 3.30
N GLN A 140 18.86 14.13 2.54
CA GLN A 140 19.60 15.38 2.75
C GLN A 140 19.46 16.40 1.60
N ASP A 141 19.23 15.94 0.36
CA ASP A 141 19.23 16.81 -0.81
C ASP A 141 17.81 17.23 -1.24
N LYS A 142 17.55 18.54 -1.18
CA LYS A 142 16.24 19.12 -1.52
C LYS A 142 15.91 19.04 -3.01
N TYR A 143 16.92 19.04 -3.89
CA TYR A 143 16.72 19.00 -5.33
C TYR A 143 16.40 17.57 -5.78
N TRP A 144 17.07 16.58 -5.20
CA TRP A 144 16.72 15.18 -5.39
C TRP A 144 15.30 14.89 -4.90
N ARG A 145 14.93 15.38 -3.70
CA ARG A 145 13.55 15.26 -3.21
C ARG A 145 12.54 15.93 -4.15
N LYS A 146 12.84 17.13 -4.67
CA LYS A 146 11.99 17.80 -5.67
C LYS A 146 11.88 16.98 -6.95
N PHE A 147 12.99 16.44 -7.45
CA PHE A 147 13.02 15.61 -8.64
C PHE A 147 12.13 14.38 -8.47
N HIS A 148 12.26 13.67 -7.35
CA HIS A 148 11.46 12.49 -7.03
C HIS A 148 9.97 12.80 -6.96
N ILE A 149 9.57 13.93 -6.36
CA ILE A 149 8.17 14.36 -6.32
C ILE A 149 7.64 14.68 -7.73
N MET A 150 8.41 15.42 -8.52
CA MET A 150 8.01 15.87 -9.86
C MET A 150 8.01 14.78 -10.92
N HIS A 151 8.70 13.66 -10.65
CA HIS A 151 8.82 12.50 -11.52
C HIS A 151 8.42 11.21 -10.80
N HIS A 152 7.44 11.28 -9.90
CA HIS A 152 7.01 10.13 -9.10
C HIS A 152 6.62 8.92 -9.95
N ASN A 153 6.12 9.14 -11.18
CA ASN A 153 5.83 8.09 -12.16
C ASN A 153 7.06 7.25 -12.57
N LEU A 154 8.28 7.79 -12.42
CA LEU A 154 9.52 7.05 -12.63
C LEU A 154 9.91 6.19 -11.42
N PHE A 155 9.37 6.49 -10.24
CA PHE A 155 9.79 5.86 -8.98
C PHE A 155 8.72 4.95 -8.41
N LEU A 156 7.45 5.16 -8.75
CA LEU A 156 6.31 4.43 -8.23
C LEU A 156 5.51 3.80 -9.37
N VAL A 157 5.07 2.56 -9.15
CA VAL A 157 3.96 1.97 -9.89
C VAL A 157 2.67 2.34 -9.17
N GLN A 158 1.69 2.84 -9.92
CA GLN A 158 0.39 3.25 -9.41
C GLN A 158 -0.68 2.53 -10.21
N TYR A 159 -1.46 1.67 -9.56
CA TYR A 159 -2.40 0.76 -10.23
C TYR A 159 -3.77 0.80 -9.58
N GLU A 160 -4.75 1.29 -10.33
CA GLU A 160 -6.17 1.28 -9.95
C GLU A 160 -6.84 0.06 -10.60
N TRP A 161 -7.66 -0.67 -9.84
CA TRP A 161 -8.35 -1.86 -10.34
C TRP A 161 -9.82 -1.91 -9.95
N GLU A 162 -10.60 -2.62 -10.76
CA GLU A 162 -12.04 -2.86 -10.59
C GLU A 162 -12.36 -4.28 -11.04
N GLU A 163 -13.12 -5.00 -10.21
CA GLU A 163 -13.50 -6.43 -10.23
C GLU A 163 -12.34 -7.43 -10.20
N LYS A 164 -11.25 -7.15 -10.91
CA LYS A 164 -10.10 -8.04 -11.02
C LYS A 164 -8.80 -7.26 -11.12
N ILE A 165 -7.80 -7.72 -10.39
CA ILE A 165 -6.41 -7.31 -10.56
C ILE A 165 -5.86 -8.10 -11.75
N ASP A 166 -5.47 -7.41 -12.82
CA ASP A 166 -4.79 -8.02 -13.95
C ASP A 166 -3.28 -8.03 -13.70
N TYR A 167 -2.72 -9.22 -13.50
CA TYR A 167 -1.31 -9.39 -13.21
C TYR A 167 -0.72 -10.68 -13.80
N GLU A 168 0.60 -10.70 -13.91
CA GLU A 168 1.42 -11.88 -14.16
C GLU A 168 2.66 -11.87 -13.28
N ILE A 169 3.06 -13.05 -12.83
CA ILE A 169 4.34 -13.29 -12.17
C ILE A 169 5.26 -13.96 -13.18
N LEU A 170 6.40 -13.35 -13.45
CA LEU A 170 7.39 -13.83 -14.41
C LEU A 170 8.57 -14.50 -13.73
N ASP A 171 9.26 -15.35 -14.50
CA ASP A 171 10.55 -15.91 -14.13
C ASP A 171 11.60 -14.78 -13.99
N PRO A 172 12.42 -14.76 -12.93
CA PRO A 172 13.35 -13.68 -12.60
C PRO A 172 14.39 -13.30 -13.67
N GLU A 173 14.69 -14.15 -14.66
CA GLU A 173 15.88 -13.99 -15.50
C GLU A 173 15.91 -12.76 -16.44
N LYS A 174 14.82 -12.00 -16.62
CA LYS A 174 14.83 -10.79 -17.47
C LYS A 174 14.16 -9.58 -16.84
N SER A 175 14.86 -8.44 -16.95
CA SER A 175 14.25 -7.12 -16.78
C SER A 175 13.07 -6.98 -17.72
N THR A 176 11.91 -6.62 -17.17
CA THR A 176 10.73 -6.29 -17.98
C THR A 176 10.80 -4.87 -18.52
N LEU A 177 11.71 -4.05 -17.98
CA LEU A 177 11.99 -2.69 -18.43
C LEU A 177 13.35 -2.60 -19.13
N ASP A 178 13.35 -2.41 -20.46
CA ASP A 178 14.59 -2.15 -21.21
C ASP A 178 14.91 -0.65 -21.22
N LEU A 179 15.68 -0.21 -20.24
CA LEU A 179 16.13 1.17 -20.10
C LEU A 179 17.22 1.57 -21.13
N THR A 180 17.66 0.65 -21.99
CA THR A 180 18.59 0.97 -23.09
C THR A 180 17.87 1.30 -24.39
N SER A 181 16.58 0.96 -24.49
CA SER A 181 15.73 1.28 -25.62
C SER A 181 15.25 2.74 -25.55
N PRO A 182 15.52 3.57 -26.58
CA PRO A 182 15.00 4.94 -26.65
C PRO A 182 13.48 5.01 -26.55
N GLN A 183 12.76 4.05 -27.15
CA GLN A 183 11.29 4.01 -27.11
C GLN A 183 10.78 3.84 -25.68
N THR A 184 11.39 2.94 -24.89
CA THR A 184 11.02 2.73 -23.49
C THR A 184 11.19 4.02 -22.69
N ILE A 185 12.29 4.74 -22.93
CA ILE A 185 12.55 6.02 -22.26
C ILE A 185 11.53 7.08 -22.67
N GLU A 186 11.20 7.18 -23.95
CA GLU A 186 10.16 8.09 -24.44
C GLU A 186 8.80 7.80 -23.79
N ASP A 187 8.39 6.54 -23.71
CA ASP A 187 7.12 6.13 -23.11
C ASP A 187 7.07 6.48 -21.60
N LEU A 188 8.16 6.21 -20.87
CA LEU A 188 8.29 6.56 -19.46
C LEU A 188 8.18 8.07 -19.24
N LEU A 189 8.80 8.88 -20.10
CA LEU A 189 8.76 10.33 -20.00
C LEU A 189 7.42 10.92 -20.46
N ALA A 190 6.75 10.30 -21.44
CA ALA A 190 5.44 10.74 -21.94
C ALA A 190 4.31 10.51 -20.94
N SER A 191 4.39 9.47 -20.10
CA SER A 191 3.42 9.20 -19.02
C SER A 191 3.26 10.36 -18.02
N LYS A 192 4.21 11.30 -17.99
CA LYS A 192 4.18 12.55 -17.20
C LYS A 192 3.11 13.55 -17.69
N ALA A 193 2.73 13.52 -18.97
CA ALA A 193 1.98 14.60 -19.61
C ALA A 193 0.48 14.68 -19.24
N SER A 194 -0.09 13.66 -18.58
CA SER A 194 -1.52 13.62 -18.26
C SER A 194 -1.89 14.29 -16.92
N ASN A 195 -0.93 14.62 -16.05
CA ASN A 195 -1.20 15.02 -14.65
C ASN A 195 -0.66 16.40 -14.22
N GLN A 196 -0.09 17.23 -15.09
CA GLN A 196 0.65 18.43 -14.65
C GLN A 196 0.20 19.73 -15.30
N ILE A 197 -0.74 20.46 -14.66
CA ILE A 197 -0.77 21.94 -14.71
C ILE A 197 -1.06 22.57 -13.33
N HIS A 198 -1.75 21.90 -12.39
CA HIS A 198 -2.15 22.53 -11.12
C HIS A 198 -1.29 22.23 -9.87
N ASP A 199 -0.34 21.28 -9.92
CA ASP A 199 0.19 20.64 -8.71
C ASP A 199 1.56 21.13 -8.19
N GLU A 200 2.40 21.77 -9.01
CA GLU A 200 3.79 22.10 -8.60
C GLU A 200 3.86 23.10 -7.42
N PHE A 201 2.97 24.09 -7.41
CA PHE A 201 2.88 25.07 -6.31
C PHE A 201 2.34 24.45 -5.01
N LEU A 202 1.32 23.59 -5.12
CA LEU A 202 0.72 22.88 -3.98
C LEU A 202 1.70 21.88 -3.36
N LEU A 203 2.46 21.15 -4.17
CA LEU A 203 3.47 20.20 -3.71
C LEU A 203 4.62 20.91 -2.97
N THR A 204 5.05 22.06 -3.48
CA THR A 204 6.08 22.88 -2.83
C THR A 204 5.59 23.41 -1.48
N LEU A 205 4.36 23.93 -1.39
CA LEU A 205 3.75 24.37 -0.13
C LEU A 205 3.56 23.24 0.88
N LYS A 206 3.08 22.07 0.45
CA LYS A 206 2.94 20.88 1.32
C LYS A 206 4.28 20.44 1.91
N SER A 207 5.38 20.57 1.16
CA SER A 207 6.72 20.21 1.63
C SER A 207 7.29 21.14 2.71
N ALA A 208 6.72 22.34 2.88
CA ALA A 208 7.13 23.32 3.89
C ALA A 208 6.41 23.15 5.24
N VAL A 209 5.34 22.35 5.29
CA VAL A 209 4.59 22.09 6.53
C VAL A 209 5.20 20.90 7.28
N PRO A 210 5.50 21.02 8.59
CA PRO A 210 5.96 19.90 9.40
C PRO A 210 5.03 18.67 9.30
N ARG A 211 5.62 17.48 9.11
CA ARG A 211 4.87 16.21 8.97
C ARG A 211 3.95 15.93 10.17
N SER A 212 4.35 16.33 11.37
CA SER A 212 3.54 16.17 12.60
C SER A 212 2.22 16.95 12.54
N ILE A 213 2.22 18.15 11.95
CA ILE A 213 1.01 18.97 11.78
C ILE A 213 0.08 18.30 10.77
N VAL A 214 0.63 17.84 9.65
CA VAL A 214 -0.14 17.14 8.61
C VAL A 214 -0.77 15.86 9.16
N SER A 215 -0.01 15.05 9.90
CA SER A 215 -0.50 13.82 10.52
C SER A 215 -1.65 14.10 11.51
N ARG A 216 -1.49 15.11 12.38
CA ARG A 216 -2.55 15.51 13.32
C ARG A 216 -3.81 15.99 12.61
N ALA A 217 -3.67 16.77 11.54
CA ALA A 217 -4.81 17.24 10.74
C ALA A 217 -5.53 16.07 10.03
N LYS A 218 -4.78 15.13 9.44
CA LYS A 218 -5.34 13.91 8.84
C LYS A 218 -6.13 13.09 9.86
N SER A 219 -5.59 12.90 11.06
CA SER A 219 -6.26 12.14 12.12
C SER A 219 -7.57 12.78 12.54
N LEU A 220 -7.59 14.11 12.71
CA LEU A 220 -8.83 14.84 13.03
C LEU A 220 -9.86 14.71 11.92
N LEU A 221 -9.45 14.89 10.66
CA LEU A 221 -10.34 14.76 9.50
C LEU A 221 -10.93 13.35 9.37
N ALA A 222 -10.12 12.32 9.60
CA ALA A 222 -10.59 10.94 9.55
C ALA A 222 -11.56 10.61 10.68
N LYS A 223 -11.35 11.15 11.88
CA LYS A 223 -12.28 11.01 13.01
C LYS A 223 -13.59 11.76 12.82
N SER A 224 -13.56 12.90 12.12
CA SER A 224 -14.76 13.71 11.86
C SER A 224 -15.59 13.24 10.67
N ARG A 225 -15.11 12.27 9.88
CA ARG A 225 -15.88 11.70 8.77
C ARG A 225 -17.05 10.88 9.30
N SER A 226 -18.22 11.11 8.69
CA SER A 226 -19.34 10.18 8.81
C SER A 226 -18.90 8.84 8.23
N ARG A 227 -18.70 7.84 9.08
CA ARG A 227 -18.26 6.51 8.66
C ARG A 227 -19.43 5.73 8.07
N PRO A 228 -19.19 4.87 7.06
CA PRO A 228 -20.13 3.84 6.67
C PRO A 228 -20.52 2.96 7.88
N THR A 229 -21.69 2.31 7.79
CA THR A 229 -22.37 1.72 8.94
C THR A 229 -21.76 0.41 9.46
N LYS A 230 -20.82 -0.21 8.73
CA LYS A 230 -20.25 -1.52 9.08
C LYS A 230 -19.22 -1.41 10.21
N THR A 231 -19.38 -2.23 11.24
CA THR A 231 -18.48 -2.38 12.39
C THR A 231 -17.55 -3.59 12.23
N LEU A 232 -16.44 -3.63 12.99
CA LEU A 232 -15.55 -4.81 12.99
C LEU A 232 -16.30 -6.10 13.37
N LYS A 233 -17.31 -6.02 14.24
CA LYS A 233 -18.12 -7.18 14.65
C LYS A 233 -18.90 -7.81 13.50
N GLU A 234 -19.28 -7.01 12.51
CA GLU A 234 -20.06 -7.46 11.35
C GLU A 234 -19.19 -8.04 10.24
N ILE A 235 -17.92 -7.60 10.16
CA ILE A 235 -17.05 -7.93 9.01
C ILE A 235 -15.91 -8.88 9.36
N LEU A 236 -15.59 -9.11 10.64
CA LEU A 236 -14.49 -10.00 10.99
C LEU A 236 -14.87 -11.48 10.83
N VAL A 237 -13.93 -12.24 10.26
CA VAL A 237 -13.94 -13.70 10.13
C VAL A 237 -12.60 -14.28 10.58
N CYS A 238 -12.52 -15.59 10.75
CA CYS A 238 -11.27 -16.23 11.13
C CYS A 238 -10.23 -16.11 9.99
N PRO A 239 -9.02 -15.58 10.23
CA PRO A 239 -8.00 -15.45 9.18
C PRO A 239 -7.54 -16.80 8.61
N LYS A 240 -7.63 -17.89 9.39
CA LYS A 240 -7.18 -19.24 9.00
C LYS A 240 -8.18 -20.00 8.11
N CYS A 241 -9.46 -19.98 8.46
CA CYS A 241 -10.48 -20.80 7.78
C CYS A 241 -11.63 -19.99 7.18
N LYS A 242 -11.61 -18.66 7.33
CA LYS A 242 -12.67 -17.72 6.93
C LYS A 242 -14.04 -17.98 7.54
N GLY A 243 -14.12 -18.89 8.53
CA GLY A 243 -15.33 -19.15 9.31
C GLY A 243 -15.72 -17.98 10.21
N GLY A 244 -17.01 -17.87 10.48
CA GLY A 244 -17.54 -16.87 11.41
C GLY A 244 -16.92 -16.96 12.80
N VAL A 245 -16.88 -15.82 13.48
CA VAL A 245 -16.27 -15.69 14.81
C VAL A 245 -17.30 -15.26 15.87
N ARG A 246 -17.00 -15.58 17.12
CA ARG A 246 -17.74 -15.11 18.30
C ARG A 246 -16.86 -14.20 19.14
N TRP A 247 -17.42 -13.11 19.61
CA TRP A 247 -16.72 -12.12 20.43
C TRP A 247 -16.91 -12.43 21.92
N LYS A 248 -15.83 -12.34 22.69
CA LYS A 248 -15.79 -12.27 24.15
C LYS A 248 -15.08 -10.97 24.56
N ASP A 249 -15.02 -10.70 25.86
CA ASP A 249 -14.49 -9.45 26.39
C ASP A 249 -13.05 -9.16 25.95
N GLU A 250 -12.16 -10.16 26.03
CA GLU A 250 -10.73 -10.01 25.71
C GLU A 250 -10.30 -10.78 24.45
N ASN A 251 -11.20 -11.54 23.83
CA ASN A 251 -10.84 -12.49 22.78
C ASN A 251 -11.95 -12.66 21.74
N ILE A 252 -11.54 -12.96 20.51
CA ILE A 252 -12.37 -13.39 19.39
C ILE A 252 -12.07 -14.87 19.13
N LEU A 253 -13.10 -15.71 19.06
CA LEU A 253 -12.95 -17.14 18.84
C LEU A 253 -13.58 -17.57 17.51
N CYS A 254 -12.89 -18.40 16.75
CA CYS A 254 -13.44 -19.02 15.56
C CYS A 254 -14.44 -20.14 15.94
N ASN A 255 -15.57 -20.20 15.24
CA ASN A 255 -16.59 -21.23 15.44
C ASN A 255 -16.27 -22.56 14.72
N ILE A 256 -15.24 -22.60 13.87
CA ILE A 256 -14.89 -23.77 13.04
C ILE A 256 -13.56 -24.40 13.48
N CYS A 257 -12.46 -23.63 13.41
CA CYS A 257 -11.13 -24.15 13.72
C CYS A 257 -10.69 -23.89 15.16
N GLU A 258 -11.60 -23.38 16.00
CA GLU A 258 -11.38 -23.06 17.42
C GLU A 258 -10.21 -22.09 17.71
N GLY A 259 -9.73 -21.38 16.68
CA GLY A 259 -8.70 -20.36 16.82
C GLY A 259 -9.12 -19.24 17.78
N ILE A 260 -8.19 -18.76 18.59
CA ILE A 260 -8.40 -17.68 19.57
C ILE A 260 -7.51 -16.51 19.18
N TYR A 261 -8.08 -15.32 19.10
CA TYR A 261 -7.42 -14.08 18.70
C TYR A 261 -7.66 -13.01 19.78
N PRO A 262 -6.61 -12.38 20.33
CA PRO A 262 -6.77 -11.40 21.40
C PRO A 262 -7.38 -10.09 20.88
N ILE A 263 -8.08 -9.39 21.76
CA ILE A 263 -8.47 -7.99 21.58
C ILE A 263 -7.51 -7.16 22.43
N VAL A 264 -6.81 -6.22 21.80
CA VAL A 264 -5.81 -5.37 22.45
C VAL A 264 -6.32 -3.93 22.46
N ASP A 265 -6.20 -3.26 23.61
CA ASP A 265 -6.55 -1.85 23.80
C ASP A 265 -5.48 -0.88 23.26
#